data_AF-A0A3N1T6B2-F1
#
_entry.id   AF-A0A3N1T6B2-F1
#
_cell.length_a   1.000
_cell.length_b   1.000
_cell.length_c   1.000
_cell.angle_alpha   90.00
_cell.angle_beta   90.00
_cell.angle_gamma   90.00
#
_symmetry.space_group_name_H-M   'P 1'
#
loop_
_entity.id
_entity.type
_entity.pdbx_description
1 polymer ?
#
loop_
_entity_poly.entity_id
_entity_poly.type
_entity_poly.pdbx_seq_one_letter_code
_entity_poly.pdbx_strand_id
1 'polypeptide(L)'
;MHDFARVLADQIPGAEQQGAVLQQLAEQLRNAAEILEWARNHAYWRQLPGPTWEWLRDATDRTRDLADGLDTAEPPARAAPPQPVPHPAATTPVPSAGHRR
;
A
#
# COMPACT_ATOMS: atom_id res chain seq x y z
N MET A 1 29.03 11.27 -11.03
CA MET A 1 28.06 10.20 -11.33
C MET A 1 28.10 9.08 -10.27
N HIS A 2 27.96 9.38 -8.98
CA HIS A 2 28.03 8.38 -7.90
C HIS A 2 26.80 8.35 -6.97
N ASP A 3 25.77 9.17 -7.27
CA ASP A 3 24.64 9.39 -6.37
C ASP A 3 23.47 8.41 -6.62
N PHE A 4 23.29 7.97 -7.88
CA PHE A 4 22.19 7.09 -8.28
C PHE A 4 22.30 5.66 -7.73
N ALA A 5 23.52 5.13 -7.56
CA ALA A 5 23.71 3.80 -7.00
C ALA A 5 23.34 3.73 -5.51
N ARG A 6 23.48 4.84 -4.78
CA ARG A 6 23.15 4.93 -3.35
C ARG A 6 21.65 5.06 -3.12
N VAL A 7 20.94 5.79 -3.98
CA VAL A 7 19.47 5.88 -3.92
C VAL A 7 18.83 4.53 -4.26
N LEU A 8 19.35 3.79 -5.24
CA LEU A 8 18.85 2.44 -5.53
C LEU A 8 19.03 1.48 -4.35
N ALA A 9 20.15 1.54 -3.62
CA ALA A 9 20.40 0.69 -2.46
C ALA A 9 19.50 1.01 -1.24
N ASP A 10 19.06 2.26 -1.11
CA ASP A 10 18.15 2.71 -0.03
C ASP A 10 16.66 2.46 -0.35
N GLN A 11 16.31 2.28 -1.64
CA GLN A 11 14.94 2.02 -2.09
C GLN A 11 14.50 0.55 -1.95
N ILE A 12 15.44 -0.40 -1.95
CA ILE A 12 15.16 -1.83 -1.75
C ILE A 12 14.50 -2.13 -0.39
N PRO A 13 14.99 -1.62 0.76
CA PRO A 13 14.38 -1.93 2.06
C PRO A 13 12.94 -1.42 2.21
N GLY A 14 12.57 -0.30 1.58
CA GLY A 14 11.21 0.23 1.66
C GLY A 14 10.17 -0.61 0.91
N ALA A 15 10.54 -1.15 -0.26
CA ALA A 15 9.68 -2.03 -1.05
C ALA A 15 9.47 -3.40 -0.36
N GLU A 16 10.54 -3.96 0.20
CA GLU A 16 10.48 -5.20 0.98
C GLU A 16 9.60 -5.04 2.23
N GLN A 17 9.72 -3.90 2.93
CA GLN A 17 8.92 -3.61 4.11
C GLN A 17 7.44 -3.41 3.78
N GLN A 18 7.13 -2.78 2.65
CA GLN A 18 5.75 -2.66 2.17
C GLN A 18 5.16 -4.02 1.81
N GLY A 19 5.93 -4.88 1.14
CA GLY A 19 5.53 -6.26 0.85
C GLY A 19 5.26 -7.08 2.13
N ALA A 20 6.14 -6.95 3.14
CA ALA A 20 5.97 -7.63 4.41
C ALA A 20 4.70 -7.19 5.16
N VAL A 21 4.32 -5.91 5.09
CA VAL A 21 3.07 -5.40 5.69
C VAL A 21 1.84 -5.95 4.97
N LEU A 22 1.85 -6.01 3.63
CA LEU A 22 0.74 -6.57 2.85
C LEU A 22 0.57 -8.07 3.13
N GLN A 23 1.68 -8.80 3.20
CA GLN A 23 1.69 -10.22 3.58
C GLN A 23 1.15 -10.44 5.00
N GLN A 24 1.57 -9.62 5.96
CA GLN A 24 1.07 -9.68 7.34
C GLN A 24 -0.43 -9.35 7.40
N LEU A 25 -0.92 -8.43 6.58
CA LEU A 25 -2.35 -8.12 6.50
C LEU A 25 -3.14 -9.26 5.86
N ALA A 26 -2.66 -9.85 4.76
CA ALA A 26 -3.28 -11.01 4.12
C ALA A 26 -3.42 -12.16 5.12
N GLU A 27 -2.37 -12.41 5.92
CA GLU A 27 -2.40 -13.44 6.95
C GLU A 27 -3.43 -13.13 8.06
N GLN A 28 -3.54 -11.88 8.50
CA GLN A 28 -4.58 -11.49 9.46
C GLN A 28 -6.00 -11.70 8.91
N LEU A 29 -6.22 -11.43 7.62
CA LEU A 29 -7.49 -11.69 6.97
C LEU A 29 -7.78 -13.19 6.87
N ARG A 30 -6.80 -14.04 6.55
CA ARG A 30 -6.97 -15.49 6.57
C ARG A 30 -7.40 -15.99 7.96
N ASN A 31 -6.71 -15.54 9.00
CA ASN A 31 -7.08 -15.86 10.39
C ASN A 31 -8.52 -15.40 10.72
N ALA A 32 -8.92 -14.20 10.28
CA ALA A 32 -10.29 -13.72 10.46
C ALA A 32 -11.32 -14.58 9.70
N ALA A 33 -11.00 -15.03 8.48
CA ALA A 33 -11.85 -15.92 7.71
C ALA A 33 -12.04 -17.29 8.39
N GLU A 34 -11.01 -17.84 9.05
CA GLU A 34 -11.11 -19.06 9.85
C GLU A 34 -12.04 -18.90 11.05
N ILE A 35 -11.99 -17.75 11.74
CA ILE A 35 -12.91 -17.45 12.86
C ILE A 35 -14.36 -17.37 12.36
N LEU A 36 -14.59 -16.73 11.21
CA LEU A 36 -15.92 -16.66 10.60
C LEU A 36 -16.43 -18.03 10.17
N GLU A 37 -15.55 -18.88 9.64
CA GLU A 37 -15.88 -20.26 9.30
C GLU A 37 -16.22 -21.10 10.54
N TRP A 38 -15.46 -20.95 11.62
CA TRP A 38 -15.81 -21.55 12.90
C TRP A 38 -17.17 -21.09 13.40
N ALA A 39 -17.46 -19.79 13.33
CA ALA A 39 -18.75 -19.22 13.74
C ALA A 39 -19.90 -19.76 12.88
N ARG A 40 -19.69 -19.96 11.58
CA ARG A 40 -20.67 -20.57 10.66
C ARG A 40 -20.97 -22.02 11.04
N ASN A 41 -19.93 -22.82 11.32
CA ASN A 41 -20.11 -24.18 11.80
C ASN A 41 -20.85 -24.19 13.14
N HIS A 42 -20.48 -23.30 14.06
CA HIS A 42 -21.17 -23.18 15.35
C HIS A 42 -22.64 -22.76 15.17
N ALA A 43 -22.93 -21.84 14.25
CA ALA A 43 -24.28 -21.40 13.90
C ALA A 43 -25.15 -22.56 13.38
N TYR A 44 -24.59 -23.42 12.54
CA TYR A 44 -25.24 -24.64 12.07
C TYR A 44 -25.62 -25.56 13.24
N TRP A 45 -24.69 -25.83 14.16
CA TRP A 45 -24.97 -26.65 15.35
C TRP A 45 -25.99 -26.02 16.30
N ARG A 46 -26.00 -24.68 16.38
CA ARG A 46 -26.95 -23.91 17.21
C ARG A 46 -28.29 -23.66 16.52
N GLN A 47 -28.48 -24.14 15.29
CA GLN A 47 -29.68 -23.91 14.48
C GLN A 47 -30.06 -22.42 14.40
N LEU A 48 -29.06 -21.55 14.24
CA LEU A 48 -29.31 -20.13 14.03
C LEU A 48 -30.07 -19.89 12.71
N PRO A 49 -30.82 -18.77 12.59
CA PRO A 49 -31.61 -18.49 11.40
C PRO A 49 -30.77 -18.51 10.10
N GLY A 50 -31.35 -19.02 9.02
CA GLY A 50 -30.73 -19.07 7.69
C GLY A 50 -30.03 -17.76 7.27
N PRO A 51 -30.65 -16.57 7.45
CA PRO A 51 -30.00 -15.30 7.12
C PRO A 51 -28.69 -15.04 7.88
N THR A 52 -28.58 -15.49 9.13
CA THR A 52 -27.34 -15.38 9.92
C THR A 52 -26.25 -16.28 9.35
N TRP A 53 -26.61 -17.50 8.93
CA TRP A 53 -25.67 -18.43 8.30
C TRP A 53 -25.17 -17.92 6.95
N GLU A 54 -26.08 -17.37 6.12
CA GLU A 54 -25.74 -16.76 4.84
C GLU A 54 -24.82 -15.55 5.01
N TRP A 55 -25.11 -14.66 5.97
CA TRP A 55 -24.25 -13.54 6.28
C TRP A 55 -22.84 -13.98 6.70
N LEU A 56 -22.73 -15.02 7.54
CA LEU A 56 -21.43 -15.57 7.96
C LEU A 56 -20.66 -16.15 6.77
N ARG A 57 -21.35 -16.86 5.87
CA ARG A 57 -20.74 -17.39 4.64
C ARG A 57 -20.19 -16.28 3.76
N ASP A 58 -21.03 -15.28 3.46
CA ASP A 58 -20.65 -14.11 2.68
C ASP A 58 -19.44 -13.37 3.28
N ALA A 59 -19.40 -13.25 4.60
CA ALA A 59 -18.29 -12.61 5.31
C ALA A 59 -16.99 -13.43 5.20
N THR A 60 -17.06 -14.76 5.33
CA THR A 60 -15.90 -15.65 5.10
C THR A 60 -15.38 -15.49 3.68
N ASP A 61 -16.26 -15.56 2.68
CA ASP A 61 -15.88 -15.51 1.26
C ASP A 61 -15.23 -14.17 0.91
N ARG A 62 -15.79 -13.04 1.35
CA ARG A 62 -15.20 -11.70 1.14
C ARG A 62 -13.85 -11.54 1.83
N THR A 63 -13.69 -12.11 3.03
CA THR A 63 -12.43 -11.99 3.78
C THR A 63 -11.31 -12.78 3.10
N ARG A 64 -11.61 -13.96 2.55
CA ARG A 64 -10.67 -14.76 1.75
C ARG A 64 -10.28 -14.04 0.46
N ASP A 65 -11.25 -13.52 -0.27
CA ASP A 65 -11.02 -12.76 -1.52
C ASP A 65 -10.09 -11.56 -1.29
N LEU A 66 -10.28 -10.83 -0.19
CA LEU A 66 -9.38 -9.74 0.19
C LEU A 66 -7.97 -10.22 0.53
N ALA A 67 -7.83 -11.35 1.24
CA ALA A 67 -6.52 -11.92 1.56
C ALA A 67 -5.77 -12.34 0.29
N ASP A 68 -6.46 -12.98 -0.66
CA ASP A 68 -5.89 -13.40 -1.94
C ASP A 68 -5.54 -12.19 -2.83
N GLY A 69 -6.36 -11.14 -2.81
CA GLY A 69 -6.09 -9.88 -3.48
C GLY A 69 -4.84 -9.16 -2.96
N LEU A 70 -4.56 -9.26 -1.66
CA LEU A 70 -3.35 -8.70 -1.05
C LEU A 70 -2.10 -9.55 -1.32
N ASP A 71 -2.25 -10.88 -1.44
CA ASP A 71 -1.14 -11.77 -1.79
C ASP A 71 -0.70 -11.57 -3.26
N THR A 72 -1.68 -11.33 -4.13
CA THR A 72 -1.46 -11.05 -5.56
C THR A 72 -1.13 -9.59 -5.87
N ALA A 73 -1.32 -8.67 -4.91
CA ALA A 73 -0.96 -7.28 -5.08
C ALA A 73 0.57 -7.13 -5.09
N GLU A 74 1.16 -7.04 -6.28
CA GLU A 74 2.53 -6.55 -6.40
C GLU A 74 2.60 -5.12 -5.83
N PRO A 75 3.59 -4.83 -4.96
CA PRO A 75 3.78 -3.47 -4.47
C PRO A 75 4.00 -2.56 -5.69
N PRO A 76 3.32 -1.40 -5.77
CA PRO A 76 3.44 -0.54 -6.93
C PRO A 76 4.91 -0.16 -7.11
N ALA A 77 5.46 -0.42 -8.31
CA ALA A 77 6.75 0.12 -8.70
C ALA A 77 6.67 1.64 -8.51
N ARG A 78 7.33 2.16 -7.47
CA ARG A 78 7.31 3.58 -7.10
C ARG A 78 7.59 4.38 -8.36
N ALA A 79 6.59 5.12 -8.86
CA ALA A 79 6.80 6.07 -9.93
C ALA A 79 7.94 6.99 -9.50
N ALA A 80 9.00 7.04 -10.30
CA ALA A 80 10.14 7.91 -10.05
C ALA A 80 9.63 9.34 -9.79
N PRO A 81 10.19 10.07 -8.81
CA PRO A 81 9.78 11.46 -8.57
C PRO A 81 9.87 12.24 -9.88
N PRO A 82 8.92 13.14 -10.18
CA PRO A 82 8.96 13.96 -11.38
C PRO A 82 10.32 14.65 -11.42
N GLN A 83 11.09 14.42 -12.48
CA GLN A 83 12.39 15.06 -12.61
C GLN A 83 12.19 16.57 -12.52
N PRO A 84 13.04 17.30 -11.78
CA PRO A 84 12.94 18.74 -11.70
C PRO A 84 13.03 19.29 -13.12
N VAL A 85 11.91 19.83 -13.59
CA VAL A 85 11.89 20.62 -14.82
C VAL A 85 12.93 21.73 -14.65
N PRO A 86 13.85 21.95 -15.61
CA PRO A 86 14.80 23.05 -15.53
C PRO A 86 13.99 24.35 -15.54
N HIS A 87 13.83 24.97 -14.38
CA HIS A 87 13.32 26.32 -14.28
C HIS A 87 14.32 27.25 -14.99
N PRO A 88 13.88 28.08 -15.95
CA PRO A 88 14.75 29.08 -16.54
C PRO A 88 15.26 30.01 -15.42
N ALA A 89 16.58 30.22 -15.41
CA ALA A 89 17.27 31.00 -14.39
C ALA A 89 16.63 32.39 -14.22
N ALA A 90 16.30 32.75 -12.98
CA ALA A 90 15.93 34.11 -12.64
C ALA A 90 17.09 35.05 -13.01
N THR A 91 16.82 36.00 -13.90
CA THR A 91 17.75 37.08 -14.26
C THR A 91 18.08 37.90 -13.02
N THR A 92 19.35 37.92 -12.64
CA THR A 92 19.92 38.79 -11.63
C THR A 92 19.62 40.26 -11.96
N PRO A 93 19.12 41.06 -11.01
CA PRO A 93 19.00 42.49 -11.21
C PRO A 93 20.39 43.12 -11.25
N VAL A 94 20.69 43.84 -12.34
CA VAL A 94 21.88 44.67 -12.52
C VAL A 94 21.94 45.75 -11.42
N PRO A 95 23.09 45.98 -10.77
CA PRO A 95 23.27 47.13 -9.89
C PRO A 95 23.43 48.41 -10.73
N SER A 96 22.48 49.35 -10.61
CA SER A 96 22.63 50.70 -11.17
C SER A 96 23.67 51.50 -10.39
N ALA A 97 24.87 51.60 -10.97
CA ALA A 97 25.87 52.57 -10.55
C ALA A 97 25.65 53.90 -11.28
N GLY A 98 25.56 55.00 -10.53
CA GLY A 98 25.84 56.34 -11.04
C GLY A 98 24.70 57.35 -10.90
N HIS A 99 24.68 58.08 -9.79
CA HIS A 99 24.20 59.47 -9.79
C HIS A 99 25.38 60.38 -9.46
N ARG A 100 25.85 61.07 -10.51
CA ARG A 100 26.85 62.12 -10.50
C ARG A 100 26.10 63.41 -10.77
N ARG A 101 25.93 64.25 -9.74
CA ARG A 101 26.15 65.71 -9.77
C ARG A 101 25.86 66.32 -8.42
#